data_AF-A0A3C0LAR0-F1
#
_entry.id   AF-A0A3C0LAR0-F1
#
_cell.length_a   1.000
_cell.length_b   1.000
_cell.length_c   1.000
_cell.angle_alpha   90.00
_cell.angle_beta   90.00
_cell.angle_gamma   90.00
#
_symmetry.space_group_name_H-M   'P 1'
#
loop_
_entity.id
_entity.type
_entity.pdbx_description
1 polymer ?
#
loop_
_entity_poly.entity_id
_entity_poly.type
_entity_poly.pdbx_seq_one_letter_code
_entity_poly.pdbx_strand_id
1 'polypeptide(L)'
;MKIKTTTTGFIRIGKKESSKKALESYWAERSSLSELKTISSELRKRHWQYQKEYGIDLISCNDFSWYDNMLDTAVMLSAIPERFKDIENKTEQYFAMVIGNKNCVAMEMTKWFNTNYHYIVPELSKDDEYN
;
A
#
# COMPACT_ATOMS: atom_id res chain seq x y z
N MET A 1 12.17 29.89 -20.18
CA MET A 1 12.15 28.73 -19.26
C MET A 1 10.69 28.38 -18.97
N LYS A 2 10.22 27.17 -19.26
CA LYS A 2 8.83 26.75 -18.97
C LYS A 2 8.78 26.26 -17.51
N ILE A 3 7.92 26.87 -16.68
CA ILE A 3 7.64 26.39 -15.32
C ILE A 3 6.92 25.04 -15.44
N LYS A 4 7.35 24.04 -14.66
CA LYS A 4 6.73 22.70 -14.62
C LYS A 4 5.88 22.53 -13.37
N THR A 5 4.79 21.80 -13.52
CA THR A 5 3.89 21.39 -12.44
C THR A 5 4.18 19.96 -12.00
N THR A 6 4.02 19.66 -10.72
CA THR A 6 4.24 18.32 -10.17
C THR A 6 3.27 18.01 -9.04
N THR A 7 2.94 16.73 -8.87
CA THR A 7 2.22 16.18 -7.73
C THR A 7 3.14 15.29 -6.90
N THR A 8 3.05 15.38 -5.58
CA THR A 8 3.83 14.52 -4.65
C THR A 8 3.15 13.18 -4.38
N GLY A 9 1.89 13.03 -4.78
CA GLY A 9 1.08 11.84 -4.60
C GLY A 9 -0.38 12.11 -4.96
N PHE A 10 -1.15 11.04 -5.18
CA PHE A 10 -2.57 11.10 -5.54
C PHE A 10 -3.40 10.19 -4.64
N ILE A 11 -4.64 10.58 -4.33
CA ILE A 11 -5.51 9.85 -3.39
C ILE A 11 -5.86 8.47 -3.97
N ARG A 12 -5.42 7.41 -3.28
CA ARG A 12 -5.56 6.01 -3.74
C ARG A 12 -6.95 5.39 -3.57
N ILE A 13 -7.79 5.92 -2.68
CA ILE A 13 -9.11 5.36 -2.33
C ILE A 13 -10.05 5.30 -3.56
N GLY A 14 -9.90 6.23 -4.50
CA GLY A 14 -10.69 6.31 -5.72
C GLY A 14 -12.14 6.79 -5.50
N LYS A 15 -12.86 7.04 -6.60
CA LYS A 15 -14.26 7.49 -6.56
C LYS A 15 -15.15 6.43 -5.89
N LYS A 16 -16.05 6.84 -4.99
CA LYS A 16 -16.94 5.95 -4.21
C LYS A 16 -16.22 4.86 -3.40
N GLU A 17 -14.98 5.13 -2.98
CA GLU A 17 -14.18 4.24 -2.12
C GLU A 17 -13.86 2.89 -2.77
N SER A 18 -13.67 2.89 -4.09
CA SER A 18 -13.43 1.67 -4.88
C SER A 18 -12.27 0.81 -4.37
N SER A 19 -11.16 1.42 -3.93
CA SER A 19 -10.01 0.66 -3.42
C SER A 19 -10.33 -0.02 -2.08
N LYS A 20 -11.00 0.72 -1.17
CA LYS A 20 -11.42 0.21 0.13
C LYS A 20 -12.38 -0.97 -0.03
N LYS A 21 -13.40 -0.82 -0.86
CA LYS A 21 -14.39 -1.88 -1.13
C LYS A 21 -13.77 -3.12 -1.74
N ALA A 22 -12.82 -2.96 -2.67
CA ALA A 22 -12.10 -4.09 -3.25
C ALA A 22 -11.29 -4.84 -2.20
N LEU A 23 -10.60 -4.10 -1.32
CA LEU A 23 -9.82 -4.70 -0.23
C LEU A 23 -10.71 -5.41 0.80
N GLU A 24 -11.79 -4.77 1.24
CA GLU A 24 -12.77 -5.37 2.17
C GLU A 24 -13.46 -6.59 1.58
N SER A 25 -13.72 -6.59 0.27
CA SER A 25 -14.26 -7.76 -0.44
C SER A 25 -13.26 -8.91 -0.46
N TYR A 26 -11.98 -8.61 -0.71
CA TYR A 26 -10.91 -9.61 -0.70
C TYR A 26 -10.71 -10.22 0.70
N TRP A 27 -10.65 -9.40 1.75
CA TRP A 27 -10.52 -9.89 3.13
C TRP A 27 -11.73 -10.68 3.62
N ALA A 28 -12.92 -10.38 3.11
CA ALA A 28 -14.13 -11.15 3.40
C ALA A 28 -14.26 -12.42 2.54
N GLU A 29 -13.22 -12.79 1.76
CA GLU A 29 -13.19 -13.93 0.85
C GLU A 29 -14.32 -13.90 -0.22
N ARG A 30 -14.87 -12.71 -0.50
CA ARG A 30 -15.93 -12.50 -1.49
C ARG A 30 -15.38 -12.20 -2.89
N SER A 31 -14.08 -11.95 -3.01
CA SER A 31 -13.39 -11.74 -4.28
C SER A 31 -11.98 -12.30 -4.22
N SER A 32 -11.44 -12.65 -5.38
CA SER A 32 -10.09 -13.17 -5.56
C SER A 32 -9.01 -12.09 -5.48
N LEU A 33 -7.76 -12.51 -5.24
CA LEU A 33 -6.59 -11.62 -5.35
C LEU A 33 -6.43 -11.06 -6.78
N SER A 34 -6.85 -11.82 -7.80
CA SER A 34 -6.79 -11.41 -9.21
C SER A 34 -7.72 -10.22 -9.47
N GLU A 35 -8.92 -10.24 -8.89
CA GLU A 35 -9.87 -9.13 -8.96
C GLU A 35 -9.33 -7.90 -8.21
N LEU A 36 -8.77 -8.07 -7.01
CA LEU A 36 -8.13 -6.97 -6.26
C LEU A 36 -7.00 -6.32 -7.08
N LYS A 37 -6.14 -7.12 -7.70
CA LYS A 37 -5.05 -6.65 -8.59
C LYS A 37 -5.58 -5.90 -9.80
N THR A 38 -6.64 -6.43 -10.44
CA THR A 38 -7.29 -5.80 -11.60
C THR A 38 -7.84 -4.42 -11.23
N ILE A 39 -8.66 -4.33 -10.17
CA ILE A 39 -9.24 -3.07 -9.70
C ILE A 39 -8.14 -2.07 -9.32
N SER A 40 -7.08 -2.52 -8.64
CA SER A 40 -5.94 -1.69 -8.25
C SER A 40 -5.20 -1.12 -9.47
N SER A 41 -5.00 -1.95 -10.50
CA SER A 41 -4.36 -1.56 -11.76
C SER A 41 -5.19 -0.51 -12.51
N GLU A 42 -6.50 -0.74 -12.63
CA GLU A 42 -7.43 0.21 -13.24
C GLU A 42 -7.48 1.55 -12.51
N LEU A 43 -7.41 1.53 -11.18
CA LEU A 43 -7.37 2.75 -10.36
C LEU A 43 -6.12 3.57 -10.63
N ARG A 44 -4.93 2.94 -10.59
CA ARG A 44 -3.68 3.63 -10.92
C ARG A 44 -3.71 4.23 -12.32
N LYS A 45 -4.16 3.44 -13.31
CA LYS A 45 -4.30 3.90 -14.69
C LYS A 45 -5.21 5.14 -14.77
N ARG A 46 -6.36 5.11 -14.10
CA ARG A 46 -7.30 6.23 -14.06
C ARG A 46 -6.70 7.47 -13.40
N HIS A 47 -5.98 7.32 -12.29
CA HIS A 47 -5.34 8.43 -11.59
C HIS A 47 -4.24 9.09 -12.43
N TRP A 48 -3.44 8.31 -13.15
CA TRP A 48 -2.45 8.86 -14.08
C TRP A 48 -3.09 9.55 -15.27
N GLN A 49 -4.14 8.96 -15.85
CA GLN A 49 -4.91 9.59 -16.93
C GLN A 49 -5.51 10.92 -16.50
N TYR A 50 -6.12 10.96 -15.31
CA TYR A 50 -6.70 12.18 -14.75
C TYR A 50 -5.63 13.28 -14.58
N GLN A 51 -4.49 12.98 -13.97
CA GLN A 51 -3.42 13.98 -13.80
C GLN A 51 -2.86 14.46 -15.16
N LYS A 52 -2.73 13.55 -16.13
CA LYS A 52 -2.29 13.88 -17.50
C LYS A 52 -3.29 14.77 -18.23
N GLU A 53 -4.58 14.46 -18.15
CA GLU A 53 -5.66 15.23 -18.79
C GLU A 53 -5.76 16.66 -18.25
N TYR A 54 -5.43 16.86 -16.97
CA TYR A 54 -5.41 18.18 -16.33
C TYR A 54 -4.05 18.90 -16.45
N GLY A 55 -3.11 18.37 -17.24
CA GLY A 55 -1.90 19.07 -17.62
C GLY A 55 -0.75 19.04 -16.60
N ILE A 56 -0.73 18.10 -15.66
CA ILE A 56 0.40 17.90 -14.74
C ILE A 56 1.64 17.43 -15.55
N ASP A 57 2.74 18.18 -15.47
CA ASP A 57 3.96 17.87 -16.24
C ASP A 57 4.72 16.67 -15.62
N LEU A 58 4.75 16.55 -14.29
CA LEU A 58 5.45 15.50 -13.54
C LEU A 58 4.47 14.76 -12.60
N ILE A 59 3.97 13.63 -13.07
CA ILE A 59 2.94 12.82 -12.40
C ILE A 59 3.58 11.86 -11.39
N SER A 60 3.03 11.80 -10.17
CA SER A 60 3.47 10.85 -9.14
C SER A 60 3.26 9.39 -9.54
N CYS A 61 4.20 8.55 -9.13
CA CYS A 61 4.09 7.10 -9.18
C CYS A 61 4.50 6.50 -7.83
N ASN A 62 4.13 5.23 -7.60
CA ASN A 62 4.36 4.53 -6.34
C ASN A 62 3.69 5.18 -5.10
N ASP A 63 2.70 6.04 -5.34
CA ASP A 63 1.84 6.66 -4.34
C ASP A 63 0.63 5.78 -3.95
N PHE A 64 0.29 4.82 -4.81
CA PHE A 64 -0.72 3.79 -4.55
C PHE A 64 -0.16 2.67 -3.66
N SER A 65 -0.95 2.26 -2.67
CA SER A 65 -0.74 1.08 -1.84
C SER A 65 -2.07 0.36 -1.59
N TRP A 66 -2.01 -0.94 -1.30
CA TRP A 66 -3.17 -1.65 -0.76
C TRP A 66 -3.49 -1.24 0.67
N TYR A 67 -2.49 -0.88 1.47
CA TYR A 67 -2.72 -0.47 2.83
C TYR A 67 -1.92 0.78 3.22
N ASP A 68 -0.60 0.71 3.18
CA ASP A 68 0.30 1.78 3.61
C ASP A 68 1.63 1.80 2.83
N ASN A 69 2.09 2.99 2.45
CA ASN A 69 3.32 3.14 1.66
C ASN A 69 4.58 2.86 2.50
N MET A 70 4.52 3.03 3.84
CA MET A 70 5.65 2.63 4.69
C MET A 70 5.77 1.13 4.81
N LEU A 71 4.65 0.41 4.96
CA LEU A 71 4.64 -1.04 4.83
C LEU A 71 5.18 -1.51 3.47
N ASP A 72 4.76 -0.88 2.37
CA ASP A 72 5.23 -1.24 1.03
C ASP A 72 6.76 -1.10 0.91
N THR A 73 7.33 -0.06 1.53
CA THR A 73 8.78 0.15 1.55
C THR A 73 9.49 -0.89 2.42
N ALA A 74 8.94 -1.22 3.60
CA ALA A 74 9.49 -2.28 4.44
C ALA A 74 9.53 -3.62 3.70
N VAL A 75 8.44 -3.96 3.00
CA VAL A 75 8.35 -5.16 2.17
C VAL A 75 9.34 -5.13 1.01
N MET A 76 9.48 -3.99 0.33
CA MET A 76 10.45 -3.81 -0.76
C MET A 76 11.89 -4.08 -0.30
N LEU A 77 12.22 -3.67 0.92
CA LEU A 77 13.56 -3.84 1.51
C LEU A 77 13.75 -5.19 2.22
N SER A 78 12.77 -6.09 2.23
CA SER A 78 12.78 -7.32 3.05
C SER A 78 12.87 -7.08 4.57
N ALA A 79 12.45 -5.91 5.05
CA ALA A 79 12.30 -5.60 6.47
C ALA A 79 11.04 -6.26 7.06
N ILE A 80 11.05 -7.60 7.08
CA ILE A 80 9.93 -8.43 7.55
C ILE A 80 10.26 -8.98 8.94
N PRO A 81 9.45 -8.66 9.98
CA PRO A 81 9.68 -9.17 11.32
C PRO A 81 9.67 -10.70 11.37
N GLU A 82 10.51 -11.28 12.22
CA GLU A 82 10.73 -12.73 12.33
C GLU A 82 9.42 -13.54 12.38
N ARG A 83 8.44 -13.07 13.17
CA ARG A 83 7.14 -13.74 13.32
C ARG A 83 6.37 -13.95 12.01
N PHE A 84 6.63 -13.14 10.99
CA PHE A 84 5.96 -13.26 9.70
C PHE A 84 6.80 -14.00 8.64
N LYS A 85 8.07 -14.31 8.90
CA LYS A 85 8.99 -14.87 7.89
C LYS A 85 8.56 -16.24 7.36
N ASP A 86 7.94 -17.06 8.21
CA ASP A 86 7.45 -18.39 7.86
C ASP A 86 6.21 -18.38 6.94
N ILE A 87 5.63 -17.21 6.67
CA ILE A 87 4.48 -17.08 5.75
C ILE A 87 5.00 -17.08 4.30
N GLU A 88 4.89 -18.24 3.64
CA GLU A 88 5.37 -18.43 2.26
C GLU A 88 4.66 -17.52 1.25
N ASN A 89 3.34 -17.37 1.39
CA ASN A 89 2.56 -16.53 0.49
C ASN A 89 2.82 -15.05 0.79
N LYS A 90 3.56 -14.36 -0.07
CA LYS A 90 3.91 -12.93 0.10
C LYS A 90 2.72 -12.00 0.26
N THR A 91 1.57 -12.32 -0.35
CA THR A 91 0.36 -11.51 -0.17
C THR A 91 -0.27 -11.74 1.20
N GLU A 92 -0.29 -12.98 1.66
CA GLU A 92 -0.73 -13.31 3.02
C GLU A 92 0.22 -12.69 4.06
N GLN A 93 1.53 -12.77 3.85
CA GLN A 93 2.56 -12.15 4.69
C GLN A 93 2.34 -10.64 4.80
N TYR A 94 2.09 -9.98 3.66
CA TYR A 94 1.76 -8.55 3.61
C TYR A 94 0.55 -8.22 4.48
N PHE A 95 -0.56 -8.93 4.32
CA PHE A 95 -1.78 -8.64 5.09
C PHE A 95 -1.70 -9.09 6.55
N ALA A 96 -0.93 -10.13 6.87
CA ALA A 96 -0.67 -10.54 8.25
C ALA A 96 0.07 -9.44 9.04
N MET A 97 0.97 -8.69 8.39
CA MET A 97 1.59 -7.52 9.02
C MET A 97 0.58 -6.40 9.33
N VAL A 98 -0.52 -6.31 8.57
CA VAL A 98 -1.54 -5.28 8.73
C VAL A 98 -2.58 -5.65 9.78
N ILE A 99 -3.18 -6.84 9.69
CA ILE A 99 -4.32 -7.25 10.51
C ILE A 99 -4.03 -8.44 11.43
N GLY A 100 -2.82 -8.99 11.37
CA GLY A 100 -2.46 -10.20 12.08
C GLY A 100 -3.05 -11.46 11.42
N ASN A 101 -2.81 -12.59 12.06
CA ASN A 101 -3.49 -13.86 11.76
C ASN A 101 -3.59 -14.69 13.05
N LYS A 102 -3.88 -15.99 12.94
CA LYS A 102 -4.02 -16.89 14.11
C LYS A 102 -2.74 -17.04 14.93
N ASN A 103 -1.57 -16.86 14.32
CA ASN A 103 -0.27 -17.14 14.92
C ASN A 103 0.52 -15.86 15.25
N CYS A 104 0.17 -14.73 14.63
CA CYS A 104 0.95 -13.49 14.70
C CYS A 104 0.05 -12.28 14.94
N VAL A 105 0.48 -11.41 15.86
CA VAL A 105 -0.13 -10.10 16.08
C VAL A 105 0.32 -9.14 14.98
N ALA A 106 -0.60 -8.29 14.52
CA ALA A 106 -0.34 -7.20 13.58
C ALA A 106 0.81 -6.29 14.04
N MET A 107 1.43 -5.58 13.10
CA MET A 107 2.40 -4.54 13.40
C MET A 107 1.71 -3.31 14.02
N GLU A 108 2.49 -2.48 14.71
CA GLU A 108 1.98 -1.24 15.30
C GLU A 108 1.55 -0.25 14.21
N MET A 109 0.43 0.44 14.47
CA MET A 109 0.00 1.60 13.70
C MET A 109 0.12 2.86 14.52
N THR A 110 0.70 3.91 13.94
CA THR A 110 0.80 5.22 14.59
C THR A 110 0.53 6.37 13.63
N LYS A 111 0.33 7.58 14.16
CA LYS A 111 0.03 8.77 13.35
C LYS A 111 1.23 9.17 12.49
N TRP A 112 0.95 9.48 11.24
CA TRP A 112 1.91 10.11 10.34
C TRP A 112 1.99 11.60 10.65
N PHE A 113 3.06 11.99 11.35
CA PHE A 113 3.27 13.36 11.84
C PHE A 113 2.04 13.88 12.61
N ASN A 114 1.60 15.10 12.28
CA ASN A 114 0.42 15.75 12.85
C ASN A 114 -0.85 15.53 12.01
N THR A 115 -0.86 14.55 11.11
CA THR A 115 -2.04 14.21 10.28
C THR A 115 -2.96 13.20 10.97
N ASN A 116 -4.13 12.94 10.36
CA ASN A 116 -5.01 11.83 10.77
C ASN A 116 -4.73 10.52 10.01
N TYR A 117 -3.73 10.50 9.13
CA TYR A 117 -3.28 9.28 8.48
C TYR A 117 -2.46 8.45 9.47
N HIS A 118 -2.65 7.13 9.45
CA HIS A 118 -1.87 6.19 10.25
C HIS A 118 -1.05 5.31 9.31
N TYR A 119 0.20 5.07 9.67
CA TYR A 119 1.11 4.20 8.92
C TYR A 119 1.53 3.00 9.78
N ILE A 120 2.01 1.94 9.13
CA ILE A 120 2.56 0.77 9.79
C ILE A 120 4.00 1.07 10.16
N VAL A 121 4.34 1.01 11.45
CA VAL A 121 5.68 1.29 11.95
C VAL A 121 6.62 0.15 11.53
N PRO A 122 7.68 0.41 10.73
CA PRO A 122 8.66 -0.64 10.42
C PRO A 122 9.38 -1.12 11.68
N GLU A 123 9.44 -2.44 11.87
CA GLU A 123 10.14 -3.08 12.99
C GLU A 123 11.48 -3.63 12.48
N LEU A 124 12.54 -2.86 12.65
CA LEU A 124 13.88 -3.20 12.16
C LEU A 124 14.68 -3.97 13.22
N SER A 125 15.41 -4.99 12.79
CA SER A 125 16.35 -5.75 13.61
C SER A 125 17.78 -5.66 13.06
N LYS A 126 18.77 -5.86 13.94
CA LYS A 126 20.17 -6.06 13.53
C LYS A 126 20.38 -7.38 12.78
N ASP A 127 19.46 -8.32 12.94
CA ASP A 127 19.48 -9.64 12.32
C ASP A 127 18.68 -9.68 11.00
N ASP A 128 18.18 -8.52 10.54
CA ASP A 128 17.49 -8.44 9.25
C ASP A 128 18.49 -8.52 8.09
N GLU A 129 18.10 -9.27 7.05
CA GLU A 129 18.76 -9.26 5.76
C GLU A 129 17.93 -8.42 4.79
N TYR A 130 18.47 -7.27 4.38
CA TYR A 130 17.83 -6.38 3.42
C TYR A 130 18.23 -6.72 1.98
N ASN A 131 17.32 -6.45 1.03
CA ASN A 131 17.56 -6.65 -0.41
C ASN A 131 18.57 -5.66 -1.00
#